data_AF-A0A6J6N4X2-F1
#
_entry.id   AF-A0A6J6N4X2-F1
#
_cell.length_a   1.000
_cell.length_b   1.000
_cell.length_c   1.000
_cell.angle_alpha   90.00
_cell.angle_beta   90.00
_cell.angle_gamma   90.00
#
_symmetry.space_group_name_H-M   'P 1'
#
loop_
_entity.id
_entity.type
_entity.pdbx_description
1 polymer ?
#
loop_
_entity_poly.entity_id
_entity_poly.type
_entity_poly.pdbx_seq_one_letter_code
_entity_poly.pdbx_strand_id
1 'polypeptide(L)' 'MEVIALTRPEGSGTVKALDAGLHSIGKKIIEEASEVWMAAEHEDNEALALEISQLIYHLQTLMLARGLTLQDVYKNL' A
#
# COMPACT_ATOMS: atom_id res chain seq x y z
N MET A 1 -3.79 10.22 2.21
CA MET A 1 -2.70 10.12 1.20
C MET A 1 -2.91 11.02 -0.02
N GLU A 2 -4.14 11.35 -0.41
CA GLU A 2 -4.42 12.24 -1.56
C GLU A 2 -3.74 13.61 -1.45
N VAL A 3 -3.75 14.22 -0.25
CA VAL A 3 -3.00 15.46 0.03
C VAL A 3 -1.51 15.29 -0.24
N ILE A 4 -0.90 14.15 0.10
CA ILE A 4 0.53 13.88 -0.13
C ILE A 4 0.82 13.75 -1.63
N ALA A 5 -0.07 13.11 -2.39
CA ALA A 5 0.08 13.02 -3.84
C ALA A 5 0.00 14.39 -4.53
N LEU A 6 -0.80 15.31 -3.99
CA LEU A 6 -0.96 16.67 -4.51
C LEU A 6 0.16 17.62 -4.07
N THR A 7 0.51 17.64 -2.78
CA THR A 7 1.51 18.57 -2.22
C THR A 7 2.94 18.08 -2.36
N ARG A 8 3.13 16.79 -2.68
CA ARG A 8 4.41 16.13 -2.94
C ARG A 8 5.52 16.53 -1.96
N PRO A 9 5.32 16.38 -0.63
CA PRO A 9 6.29 16.81 0.37
C PRO A 9 7.62 16.05 0.21
N GLU A 10 8.73 16.77 0.39
CA GLU A 10 10.06 16.21 0.27
C GLU A 10 10.27 15.04 1.25
N GLY A 11 10.95 13.99 0.80
CA GLY A 11 11.22 12.79 1.61
C GLY A 11 10.05 11.80 1.74
N SER A 12 8.86 12.12 1.22
CA SER A 12 7.71 11.21 1.30
C SER A 12 7.94 9.88 0.58
N GLY A 13 7.77 8.77 1.32
CA GLY A 13 7.77 7.43 0.74
C GLY A 13 6.68 7.24 -0.32
N THR A 14 5.50 7.85 -0.14
CA THR A 14 4.40 7.76 -1.10
C THR A 14 4.77 8.45 -2.41
N VAL A 15 5.38 9.64 -2.36
CA VAL A 15 5.83 10.34 -3.56
C VAL A 15 6.87 9.51 -4.32
N LYS A 16 7.87 8.96 -3.60
CA LYS A 16 8.87 8.07 -4.19
C LYS A 16 8.24 6.83 -4.86
N ALA A 17 7.26 6.21 -4.21
CA ALA A 17 6.57 5.04 -4.75
C ALA A 17 5.75 5.38 -6.01
N LEU A 18 5.06 6.53 -6.01
CA LEU A 18 4.34 7.02 -7.19
C LEU A 18 5.29 7.30 -8.36
N ASP A 19 6.42 7.95 -8.10
CA ASP A 19 7.43 8.25 -9.11
C ASP A 19 8.11 6.99 -9.67
N ALA A 20 8.23 5.93 -8.85
CA ALA A 20 8.75 4.62 -9.27
C ALA A 20 7.79 3.82 -10.18
N GLY A 21 6.53 4.25 -10.30
CA GLY A 21 5.55 3.73 -11.25
C GLY A 21 4.82 2.45 -10.83
N LEU A 22 3.78 2.10 -11.61
CA LEU A 22 2.84 1.01 -11.29
C LEU A 22 3.49 -0.35 -11.09
N HIS A 23 4.51 -0.69 -11.89
CA HIS A 23 5.21 -1.98 -11.78
C HIS A 23 5.90 -2.14 -10.42
N SER A 24 6.55 -1.08 -9.94
CA SER A 24 7.24 -1.06 -8.65
C SER A 24 6.26 -1.17 -7.49
N ILE A 25 5.13 -0.45 -7.57
CA ILE A 25 4.04 -0.54 -6.58
C ILE A 25 3.45 -1.97 -6.56
N GLY A 26 3.19 -2.56 -7.72
CA GLY A 26 2.65 -3.91 -7.84
C GLY A 26 3.58 -4.99 -7.25
N LYS A 27 4.90 -4.86 -7.45
CA LYS A 27 5.89 -5.75 -6.81
C LYS A 27 5.80 -5.69 -5.29
N LYS A 28 5.74 -4.50 -4.70
CA LYS A 28 5.59 -4.34 -3.25
C LYS A 28 4.31 -4.96 -2.74
N ILE A 29 3.17 -4.81 -3.43
CA ILE A 29 1.92 -5.47 -3.02
C ILE A 29 2.08 -6.99 -2.90
N ILE A 30 2.77 -7.63 -3.86
CA ILE A 30 3.01 -9.08 -3.81
C ILE A 30 3.97 -9.47 -2.68
N GLU A 31 5.00 -8.66 -2.45
CA GLU A 31 5.93 -8.84 -1.33
C GLU A 31 5.19 -8.79 0.01
N GLU A 32 4.45 -7.72 0.29
CA GLU A 32 3.70 -7.57 1.53
C GLU A 32 2.61 -8.64 1.69
N ALA A 33 1.97 -9.07 0.60
CA ALA A 33 0.98 -10.15 0.67
C ALA A 33 1.61 -11.48 1.10
N SER A 34 2.85 -11.75 0.66
CA SER A 34 3.60 -12.92 1.12
C SER A 34 4.04 -12.77 2.58
N GLU A 35 4.44 -11.58 3.01
CA GLU A 35 4.84 -11.32 4.40
C GLU A 35 3.65 -11.40 5.36
N VAL A 36 2.48 -10.88 4.98
CA VAL A 36 1.22 -11.05 5.73
C VAL A 36 0.89 -12.53 5.93
N TRP A 37 1.02 -13.34 4.87
CA TRP A 37 0.75 -14.78 4.98
C TRP A 37 1.73 -15.44 5.95
N MET A 38 3.03 -15.17 5.81
CA MET A 38 4.06 -15.73 6.69
C MET A 38 3.86 -15.30 8.15
N ALA A 39 3.59 -14.01 8.39
CA ALA A 39 3.36 -13.48 9.72
C ALA A 39 2.10 -14.09 10.37
N ALA A 40 1.04 -14.33 9.59
CA ALA A 40 -0.18 -14.95 10.08
C ALA A 40 0.03 -16.41 10.52
N GLU A 41 0.98 -17.13 9.92
CA GLU A 41 1.26 -18.53 10.29
C GLU A 41 2.33 -18.67 11.38
N HIS A 42 3.24 -17.72 11.51
CA HIS A 42 4.49 -17.93 12.24
C HIS A 42 4.87 -16.84 13.24
N GLU A 43 4.21 -15.69 13.24
CA GLU A 43 4.57 -14.55 14.07
C GLU A 43 3.44 -14.15 15.02
N ASP A 44 3.70 -13.16 15.88
CA ASP A 44 2.69 -12.62 16.79
C ASP A 44 1.77 -11.57 16.13
N ASN A 45 0.76 -11.13 16.88
CA ASN A 45 -0.21 -10.16 16.39
C ASN A 45 0.40 -8.78 16.11
N GLU A 46 1.52 -8.42 16.72
CA GLU A 46 2.18 -7.13 16.48
C GLU A 46 2.88 -7.16 15.13
N ALA A 47 3.62 -8.24 14.85
CA ALA A 47 4.23 -8.48 13.54
C ALA A 47 3.18 -8.60 12.44
N LEU A 48 2.10 -9.37 12.65
CA LEU A 48 1.03 -9.47 11.66
C LEU A 48 0.36 -8.12 11.39
N ALA A 49 0.10 -7.33 12.43
CA ALA A 49 -0.48 -5.99 12.26
C ALA A 49 0.45 -5.06 11.47
N LEU A 50 1.77 -5.18 11.66
CA LEU A 50 2.76 -4.43 10.88
C LEU A 50 2.62 -4.76 9.39
N GLU A 51 2.65 -6.03 8.99
CA GLU A 51 2.59 -6.40 7.57
C GLU A 51 1.25 -6.08 6.93
N ILE A 52 0.14 -6.25 7.66
CA ILE A 52 -1.18 -5.81 7.18
C ILE A 52 -1.17 -4.30 6.92
N SER A 53 -0.54 -3.51 7.80
CA SER A 53 -0.46 -2.05 7.62
C SER A 53 0.32 -1.66 6.36
N GLN A 54 1.42 -2.38 6.07
CA GLN A 54 2.24 -2.16 4.88
C GLN A 54 1.49 -2.55 3.60
N LEU A 55 0.79 -3.69 3.60
CA LEU A 55 -0.06 -4.11 2.49
C LEU A 55 -1.15 -3.09 2.20
N ILE A 56 -1.87 -2.62 3.23
CA ILE A 56 -2.91 -1.58 3.07
C ILE A 56 -2.29 -0.29 2.50
N TYR A 57 -1.12 0.12 2.99
CA TYR A 57 -0.42 1.30 2.48
C TYR A 57 -0.09 1.19 0.98
N HIS A 58 0.44 0.05 0.54
CA HIS A 58 0.78 -0.17 -0.87
C HIS A 58 -0.47 -0.28 -1.76
N LEU A 59 -1.55 -0.89 -1.26
CA LEU A 59 -2.84 -0.90 -1.96
C LEU A 59 -3.41 0.52 -2.13
N GLN A 60 -3.39 1.35 -1.08
CA GLN A 60 -3.83 2.74 -1.18
C GLN A 60 -2.93 3.57 -2.12
N THR A 61 -1.62 3.28 -2.16
CA THR A 61 -0.71 3.91 -3.13
C THR A 61 -1.05 3.54 -4.57
N LEU A 62 -1.40 2.28 -4.83
CA LEU A 62 -1.88 1.82 -6.14
C LEU A 62 -3.19 2.52 -6.52
N MET A 63 -4.13 2.66 -5.58
CA MET A 63 -5.38 3.37 -5.81
C MET A 63 -5.13 4.81 -6.27
N LEU A 64 -4.23 5.54 -5.58
CA LEU A 64 -3.86 6.91 -5.99
C LEU A 64 -3.22 6.94 -7.37
N ALA A 65 -2.29 6.03 -7.66
CA ALA A 65 -1.64 5.94 -8.97
C ALA A 65 -2.64 5.64 -10.11
N ARG A 66 -3.81 5.08 -9.79
CA ARG A 66 -4.88 4.74 -10.74
C ARG A 66 -6.10 5.65 -10.65
N GLY A 67 -6.10 6.65 -9.77
CA GLY A 67 -7.24 7.55 -9.58
C GLY A 67 -8.49 6.89 -8.98
N LEU A 68 -8.32 5.85 -8.16
CA LEU A 68 -9.42 5.16 -7.47
C LEU A 68 -9.65 5.71 -6.08
N THR A 69 -10.93 5.89 -5.71
CA THR A 69 -11.33 6.24 -4.35
C THR A 69 -11.61 4.99 -3.51
N LEU A 70 -11.68 5.11 -2.18
CA LEU A 70 -12.14 4.01 -1.33
C LEU A 70 -13.57 3.59 -1.66
N GLN A 71 -14.43 4.54 -2.06
CA GLN A 71 -15.80 4.22 -2.48
C GLN A 71 -15.84 3.36 -3.75
N ASP A 72 -14.89 3.56 -4.67
CA ASP A 72 -14.75 2.70 -5.85
C ASP A 72 -14.40 1.26 -5.52
N VAL A 73 -13.74 1.02 -4.38
CA VAL A 73 -13.44 -0.32 -3.89
C VAL A 73 -14.63 -0.89 -3.12
N TYR A 74 -15.16 -0.13 -2.16
CA TYR A 74 -16.23 -0.57 -1.25
C TYR A 74 -17.54 -0.92 -1.94
N LYS A 75 -17.83 -0.36 -3.12
CA LYS A 75 -19.01 -0.76 -3.91
C LYS A 75 -19.01 -2.23 -4.36
N ASN A 76 -17.89 -2.95 -4.19
CA ASN A 76 -17.75 -4.36 -4.56
C ASN A 76 -17.62 -5.31 -3.36
N LEU A 77 -17.84 -4.80 -2.13
CA LEU A 77 -17.88 -5.58 -0.89
C LEU A 77 -19.33 -5.78 -0.44
#